data_AF-A0A9W4WZ51-F1
#
_entry.id   AF-A0A9W4WZ51-F1
#
_cell.length_a   1.000
_cell.length_b   1.000
_cell.length_c   1.000
_cell.angle_alpha   90.00
_cell.angle_beta   90.00
_cell.angle_gamma   90.00
#
_symmetry.space_group_name_H-M   'P 1'
#
loop_
_entity.id
_entity.type
_entity.pdbx_description
1 polymer ?
#
loop_
_entity_poly.entity_id
_entity_poly.type
_entity_poly.pdbx_seq_one_letter_code
_entity_poly.pdbx_strand_id
1 'polypeptide(L)' 'KPTSIGCNTQHELPGTGAGNHNSLQRSGPFIYDLFAASNHYGRLNGGHYTTCVRNGYIHEWHTFDDSRVSKYDESSFV' A
#
# COMPACT_ATOMS: atom_id res chain seq x y z
N LYS A 1 -8.23 -4.54 -18.76
CA LYS A 1 -7.04 -3.83 -18.27
C LYS A 1 -7.00 -4.05 -16.76
N PRO A 2 -6.00 -4.74 -16.20
CA PRO A 2 -5.93 -4.93 -14.75
C PRO A 2 -5.68 -3.57 -14.09
N THR A 3 -6.42 -3.27 -13.03
CA THR A 3 -6.14 -2.13 -12.16
C THR A 3 -5.18 -2.63 -11.08
N SER A 4 -3.93 -2.86 -11.47
CA SER A 4 -2.86 -3.13 -10.52
C SER A 4 -2.53 -1.82 -9.80
N ILE A 5 -2.98 -1.67 -8.56
CA ILE A 5 -2.39 -0.68 -7.64
C ILE A 5 -0.99 -1.24 -7.35
N GLY A 6 0.01 -0.78 -8.10
CA GLY A 6 1.40 -1.18 -7.89
C GLY A 6 1.82 -0.82 -6.46
N CYS A 7 2.67 -1.66 -5.86
CA CYS A 7 3.35 -1.37 -4.60
C CYS A 7 4.35 -0.23 -4.88
N ASN A 8 3.87 1.02 -4.99
CA ASN A 8 4.69 2.19 -5.28
C ASN A 8 4.51 3.24 -4.17
N THR A 9 5.61 3.70 -3.58
CA THR A 9 5.61 4.42 -2.29
C THR A 9 5.53 5.94 -2.42
N GLN A 10 5.11 6.52 -3.54
CA GLN A 10 5.07 7.98 -3.68
C GLN A 10 3.82 8.45 -4.41
N HIS A 11 2.81 8.90 -3.65
CA HIS A 11 1.72 9.69 -4.22
C HIS A 11 1.28 10.77 -3.24
N GLU A 12 1.76 12.00 -3.45
CA GLU A 12 1.27 13.20 -2.79
C GLU A 12 -0.07 13.60 -3.44
N LEU A 13 -1.14 13.71 -2.66
CA LEU A 13 -2.47 14.12 -3.15
C LEU A 13 -2.81 15.55 -2.68
N PRO A 14 -3.48 16.39 -3.51
CA PRO A 14 -3.84 17.75 -3.13
C PRO A 14 -5.10 17.77 -2.25
N GLY A 15 -5.02 18.52 -1.15
CA GLY A 15 -6.02 18.55 -0.09
C GLY A 15 -7.37 19.17 -0.46
N THR A 16 -8.44 18.58 0.07
CA THR A 16 -9.79 19.16 0.11
C THR A 16 -10.25 19.25 1.56
N GLY A 17 -10.63 20.47 1.97
CA GLY A 17 -10.98 20.79 3.34
C GLY A 17 -12.47 20.73 3.66
N ALA A 18 -12.74 21.05 4.94
CA ALA A 18 -13.98 21.47 5.58
C ALA A 18 -14.81 20.39 6.32
N GLY A 19 -14.70 20.42 7.64
CA GLY A 19 -15.59 19.76 8.61
C GLY A 19 -15.26 20.23 10.02
N ASN A 20 -16.07 21.14 10.55
CA ASN A 20 -15.80 21.94 11.74
C ASN A 20 -16.23 21.19 13.02
N HIS A 21 -15.31 20.49 13.69
CA HIS A 21 -15.50 19.94 15.03
C HIS A 21 -14.19 20.10 15.82
N ASN A 22 -14.27 20.65 17.04
CA ASN A 22 -13.19 20.88 18.00
C ASN A 22 -12.33 19.62 18.25
N SER A 23 -11.40 19.35 17.34
CA SER A 23 -10.41 18.29 17.42
C SER A 23 -9.08 18.93 17.76
N LEU A 24 -8.37 18.35 18.73
CA LEU A 24 -6.96 18.62 18.99
C LEU A 24 -6.27 18.83 17.64
N GLN A 25 -5.87 20.08 17.35
CA GLN A 25 -5.15 20.37 16.12
C GLN A 25 -3.85 19.59 16.21
N ARG A 26 -3.82 18.38 15.63
CA ARG A 26 -2.60 17.71 15.26
C ARG A 26 -1.99 18.58 14.16
N SER A 27 -1.31 19.63 14.58
CA SER A 27 -0.61 20.55 13.70
C SER A 27 0.81 20.01 13.56
N GLY A 28 1.03 19.26 12.50
CA GLY A 28 2.33 18.71 12.14
C GLY A 28 2.22 17.98 10.80
N PRO A 29 3.33 17.82 10.05
CA PRO A 29 3.30 16.99 8.86
C PRO A 29 2.94 15.55 9.26
N PHE A 30 1.83 15.05 8.72
CA PHE A 30 1.38 13.68 8.96
C PHE A 30 2.11 12.75 7.99
N ILE A 31 3.28 12.28 8.40
CA ILE A 31 4.10 11.35 7.62
C ILE A 31 3.72 9.92 8.00
N TYR A 32 3.45 9.08 7.00
CA TYR A 32 3.12 7.68 7.17
C TYR A 32 3.97 6.83 6.23
N ASP A 33 4.50 5.73 6.76
CA ASP A 33 5.16 4.71 5.96
C ASP A 33 4.14 3.65 5.52
N LEU A 34 4.26 3.20 4.27
CA LEU A 34 3.49 2.05 3.80
C LEU A 34 4.02 0.78 4.47
N PHE A 35 3.13 0.08 5.19
CA PHE A 35 3.46 -1.19 5.82
C PHE A 35 3.13 -2.39 4.92
N ALA A 36 1.96 -2.35 4.28
CA ALA A 36 1.48 -3.42 3.41
C ALA A 36 0.45 -2.90 2.40
N ALA A 37 0.29 -3.60 1.29
CA ALA A 37 -0.82 -3.41 0.36
C ALA A 37 -1.41 -4.77 -0.06
N SER A 38 -2.73 -4.85 -0.12
CA SER A 38 -3.45 -6.01 -0.64
C SER A 38 -3.83 -5.78 -2.10
N ASN A 39 -3.43 -6.70 -2.95
CA ASN A 39 -3.71 -6.71 -4.37
C ASN A 39 -4.87 -7.64 -4.66
N HIS A 40 -5.77 -7.24 -5.56
CA HIS A 40 -6.88 -8.06 -6.02
C HIS A 40 -6.77 -8.29 -7.53
N TYR A 41 -6.69 -9.56 -7.91
CA TYR A 41 -6.60 -10.01 -9.30
C TYR A 41 -7.91 -10.67 -9.71
N GLY A 42 -8.75 -9.97 -10.47
CA GLY A 42 -10.00 -10.55 -10.95
C GLY A 42 -11.06 -9.51 -11.31
N ARG A 43 -12.32 -9.94 -11.21
CA ARG A 43 -13.52 -9.13 -11.45
C ARG A 43 -14.16 -8.76 -10.11
N LEU A 44 -15.09 -7.81 -10.11
CA LEU A 44 -15.81 -7.39 -8.91
C LEU A 44 -16.45 -8.56 -8.13
N ASN A 45 -16.98 -9.55 -8.85
CA ASN A 45 -17.67 -10.70 -8.27
C ASN A 45 -16.75 -11.89 -7.97
N GLY A 46 -15.43 -11.73 -8.12
CA GLY A 46 -14.48 -12.81 -7.85
C GLY A 46 -13.09 -12.54 -8.37
N GLY A 47 -12.10 -12.88 -7.56
CA GLY A 47 -10.70 -12.75 -7.88
C GLY A 47 -9.83 -13.33 -6.77
N HIS A 48 -8.52 -13.22 -6.98
CA HIS A 48 -7.50 -13.71 -6.08
C HIS A 48 -6.86 -12.55 -5.33
N TYR A 49 -6.66 -12.71 -4.02
CA TYR A 49 -6.02 -11.70 -3.19
C TYR A 49 -4.60 -12.14 -2.84
N THR A 50 -3.65 -11.23 -3.01
CA THR A 50 -2.27 -11.39 -2.52
C THR A 50 -1.90 -10.16 -1.71
N THR A 51 -0.89 -10.23 -0.85
CA THR A 51 -0.45 -9.07 -0.07
C THR A 51 1.04 -8.84 -0.25
N CYS A 52 1.46 -7.60 -0.53
CA CYS A 52 2.85 -7.17 -0.39
C CYS A 52 3.03 -6.53 1.00
N VAL A 53 3.96 -7.05 1.82
CA VAL A 53 4.23 -6.58 3.19
C VAL A 53 5.70 -6.20 3.32
N ARG A 54 5.99 -5.09 3.97
CA ARG A 54 7.35 -4.69 4.33
C ARG A 54 7.74 -5.34 5.65
N ASN A 55 8.80 -6.14 5.62
CA ASN A 55 9.41 -6.66 6.84
C ASN A 55 10.16 -5.52 7.55
N GLY A 56 9.67 -5.11 8.72
CA GLY A 56 10.25 -3.99 9.49
C GLY A 56 11.65 -4.25 10.06
N TYR A 57 12.10 -5.51 10.14
CA TYR A 57 13.42 -5.86 10.70
C TYR A 57 14.54 -5.80 9.65
N ILE A 58 14.23 -6.21 8.41
CA ILE A 58 15.20 -6.26 7.31
C ILE A 58 14.94 -5.21 6.24
N HIS A 59 13.86 -4.44 6.38
CA HIS A 59 13.41 -3.41 5.45
C HIS A 59 13.12 -3.89 4.02
N GLU A 60 12.80 -5.17 3.84
CA GLU A 60 12.53 -5.79 2.53
C GLU A 60 11.04 -6.10 2.32
N TRP A 61 10.56 -5.94 1.10
CA TRP A 61 9.21 -6.29 0.71
C TRP A 61 9.07 -7.78 0.36
N HIS A 62 7.93 -8.35 0.72
CA HIS A 62 7.59 -9.74 0.45
C HIS A 62 6.16 -9.84 -0.04
N THR A 63 5.93 -10.67 -1.06
CA THR A 63 4.60 -11.01 -1.56
C THR A 63 4.14 -12.33 -0.96
N PHE A 64 2.91 -12.34 -0.48
CA PHE A 64 2.21 -13.50 0.08
C PHE A 64 1.05 -13.86 -0.84
N ASP A 65 1.13 -15.06 -1.42
CA ASP A 65 0.18 -15.66 -2.35
C ASP A 65 -0.20 -17.06 -1.81
N ASP A 66 -1.22 -17.11 -0.96
CA ASP A 66 -1.64 -18.30 -0.19
C ASP A 66 -0.46 -18.96 0.56
N SER A 67 0.01 -20.10 0.06
CA SER A 67 1.11 -20.89 0.63
C SER A 67 2.49 -20.48 0.10
N ARG A 68 2.54 -19.51 -0.82
CA ARG A 68 3.76 -19.07 -1.49
C ARG A 68 4.17 -17.71 -0.96
N VAL A 69 5.43 -17.62 -0.55
CA VAL A 69 6.08 -16.38 -0.15
C VAL A 69 7.22 -16.13 -1.12
N SER A 70 7.28 -14.94 -1.70
CA SER A 70 8.39 -14.51 -2.54
C SER A 70 8.92 -13.17 -2.06
N LYS A 71 10.25 -13.00 -2.11
CA LYS A 71 10.85 -11.68 -1.95
C LYS A 71 10.38 -10.80 -3.11
N TYR A 72 9.93 -9.60 -2.78
CA TYR A 72 9.58 -8.62 -3.78
C TYR A 72 10.85 -7.89 -4.20
N ASP A 73 11.21 -8.01 -5.47
CA ASP A 73 12.40 -7.35 -6.01
C ASP A 73 12.05 -5.91 -6.40
N GLU A 74 12.44 -4.96 -5.56
CA GLU A 74 12.26 -3.53 -5.85
C GLU A 74 13.00 -3.09 -7.13
N SER A 75 14.02 -3.83 -7.58
CA SER A 75 14.72 -3.55 -8.83
C SER A 75 13.96 -3.99 -10.09
N SER A 76 12.83 -4.68 -9.93
CA SER A 76 11.92 -4.98 -11.04
C SER A 76 11.15 -3.76 -11.56
N PHE A 77 11.28 -2.61 -10.89
CA PHE A 77 10.92 -1.30 -11.40
C PHE A 77 12.11 -0.64 -12.13
N VAL A 78 12.51 -1.19 -13.28
CA VAL A 78 13.40 -0.52 -14.24
C VAL A 78 12.69 -0.40 -15.57
#